data_AF-A0A920QL50-F1
#
_entry.id   AF-A0A920QL50-F1
#
_cell.length_a   1.000
_cell.length_b   1.000
_cell.length_c   1.000
_cell.angle_alpha   90.00
_cell.angle_beta   90.00
_cell.angle_gamma   90.00
#
_symmetry.space_group_name_H-M   'P 1'
#
loop_
_entity.id
_entity.type
_entity.pdbx_description
1 polymer ?
#
loop_
_entity_poly.entity_id
_entity_poly.type
_entity_poly.pdbx_seq_one_letter_code
_entity_poly.pdbx_strand_id
1 'polypeptide(L)'
;MIDLHAKMFKKHGITTIRNFDALNDLRNLKYSAERITAHGLHHQIVITMMDLPPGCEGAHDTEYYLKTLRNILDSDVPFRFNLL
;
A
#
# COMPACT_ATOMS: atom_id res chain seq x y z
N MET A 1 -4.43 -15.59 8.17
CA MET A 1 -3.98 -15.73 6.77
C MET A 1 -2.88 -14.72 6.42
N ILE A 2 -3.08 -13.41 6.66
CA ILE A 2 -2.11 -12.35 6.33
C ILE A 2 -0.76 -12.48 7.07
N ASP A 3 -0.77 -12.78 8.37
CA ASP A 3 0.48 -12.99 9.13
C ASP A 3 1.30 -14.17 8.60
N LEU A 4 0.65 -15.30 8.36
CA LEU A 4 1.27 -16.50 7.79
C LEU A 4 1.88 -16.21 6.41
N HIS A 5 1.18 -15.42 5.58
CA HIS A 5 1.70 -14.98 4.28
C HIS A 5 3.02 -14.21 4.43
N ALA A 6 3.09 -13.20 5.29
CA ALA A 6 4.31 -12.45 5.54
C ALA A 6 5.44 -13.35 6.09
N LYS A 7 5.13 -14.23 7.05
CA LYS A 7 6.09 -15.18 7.63
C LYS A 7 6.68 -16.12 6.56
N MET A 8 5.83 -16.70 5.71
CA MET A 8 6.29 -17.62 4.67
C MET A 8 7.08 -16.90 3.58
N PHE A 9 6.69 -15.68 3.21
CA PHE A 9 7.42 -14.87 2.23
C PHE A 9 8.84 -14.57 2.72
N LYS A 10 8.99 -14.18 3.99
CA LYS A 10 10.30 -14.01 4.61
C LYS A 10 11.13 -15.29 4.60
N LYS A 11 10.53 -16.42 4.99
CA LYS A 11 11.19 -17.73 4.99
C LYS A 11 11.73 -18.12 3.62
N HIS A 12 11.04 -17.72 2.55
CA HIS A 12 11.41 -18.03 1.17
C HIS A 12 12.18 -16.90 0.45
N GLY A 13 12.81 -15.99 1.21
CA GLY A 13 13.79 -15.04 0.67
C GLY A 13 13.20 -13.76 0.07
N ILE A 14 11.89 -13.53 0.18
CA ILE A 14 11.31 -12.23 -0.16
C ILE A 14 11.85 -11.18 0.81
N THR A 15 12.15 -10.00 0.29
CA THR A 15 12.64 -8.85 1.05
C THR A 15 11.62 -7.73 1.10
N THR A 16 10.84 -7.55 0.02
CA THR A 16 9.92 -6.42 -0.15
C THR A 16 8.54 -6.92 -0.58
N ILE A 17 7.49 -6.38 0.03
CA ILE A 17 6.10 -6.61 -0.39
C ILE A 17 5.48 -5.26 -0.76
N ARG A 18 5.03 -5.18 -2.02
CA ARG A 18 4.26 -4.07 -2.57
C ARG A 18 2.78 -4.35 -2.31
N ASN A 19 2.21 -3.61 -1.37
CA ASN A 19 0.86 -3.83 -0.85
C ASN A 19 -0.08 -2.76 -1.41
N PHE A 20 -1.20 -3.19 -1.97
CA PHE A 20 -2.17 -2.31 -2.63
C PHE A 20 -3.59 -2.70 -2.22
N ASP A 21 -4.49 -1.72 -2.30
CA ASP A 21 -5.93 -1.91 -2.18
C ASP A 21 -6.57 -1.45 -3.49
N ALA A 22 -7.60 -2.16 -3.93
CA ALA A 22 -8.25 -1.89 -5.22
C ALA A 22 -8.91 -0.50 -5.28
N LEU A 23 -9.27 0.07 -4.13
CA LEU A 23 -9.94 1.36 -4.00
C LEU A 23 -9.09 2.41 -3.26
N ASN A 24 -7.80 2.12 -3.04
CA ASN A 24 -6.88 2.94 -2.24
C ASN A 24 -7.34 3.17 -0.78
N ASP A 25 -8.06 2.21 -0.17
CA ASP A 25 -8.46 2.30 1.22
C ASP A 25 -7.32 1.91 2.18
N LEU A 26 -6.71 2.92 2.82
CA LEU A 26 -5.63 2.74 3.79
C LEU A 26 -5.98 1.82 4.96
N ARG A 27 -7.27 1.73 5.34
CA ARG A 27 -7.70 0.89 6.46
C ARG A 27 -7.45 -0.60 6.17
N ASN A 28 -7.59 -0.98 4.90
CA ASN A 28 -7.35 -2.35 4.45
C ASN A 28 -5.85 -2.70 4.41
N LEU A 29 -4.97 -1.69 4.37
CA LEU A 29 -3.52 -1.87 4.31
C LEU A 29 -2.87 -1.95 5.70
N LYS A 30 -3.53 -1.46 6.75
CA LYS A 30 -2.92 -1.33 8.08
C LYS A 30 -2.44 -2.67 8.63
N TYR A 31 -3.32 -3.68 8.68
CA TYR A 31 -2.96 -4.96 9.28
C TYR A 31 -1.88 -5.70 8.49
N SER A 32 -1.93 -5.66 7.15
CA SER A 32 -0.88 -6.24 6.31
C SER A 32 0.45 -5.51 6.49
N ALA A 33 0.46 -4.19 6.55
CA ALA A 33 1.66 -3.39 6.83
C ALA A 33 2.34 -3.78 8.15
N GLU A 34 1.56 -3.92 9.22
CA GLU A 34 2.06 -4.36 10.53
C GLU A 34 2.70 -5.75 10.45
N ARG A 35 2.06 -6.72 9.79
CA ARG A 35 2.59 -8.07 9.69
C ARG A 35 3.84 -8.15 8.80
N ILE A 36 3.85 -7.44 7.67
CA ILE A 36 5.02 -7.34 6.78
C ILE A 36 6.22 -6.80 7.55
N THR A 37 6.02 -5.71 8.29
CA THR A 37 7.07 -5.09 9.11
C THR A 37 7.51 -5.98 10.26
N ALA A 38 6.58 -6.65 10.96
CA ALA A 38 6.87 -7.54 12.08
C ALA A 38 7.76 -8.73 11.68
N HIS A 39 7.67 -9.22 10.45
CA HIS A 39 8.54 -10.28 9.91
C HIS A 39 9.82 -9.75 9.23
N GLY A 40 10.13 -8.46 9.39
CA GLY A 40 11.36 -7.85 8.88
C GLY A 40 11.41 -7.76 7.34
N LEU A 41 10.25 -7.61 6.71
CA LEU A 41 10.11 -7.31 5.28
C LEU A 41 9.93 -5.81 5.08
N HIS A 42 10.33 -5.31 3.91
CA HIS A 42 10.10 -3.93 3.48
C HIS A 42 8.68 -3.80 2.97
N HIS A 43 7.85 -3.06 3.69
CA HIS A 43 6.51 -2.72 3.24
C HIS A 43 6.55 -1.50 2.31
N GLN A 44 6.00 -1.64 1.10
CA GLN A 44 5.80 -0.55 0.16
C GLN A 44 4.30 -0.39 -0.12
N ILE A 45 3.74 0.76 0.23
CA ILE A 45 2.36 1.10 -0.10
C ILE A 45 2.28 1.50 -1.58
N VAL A 46 1.27 0.99 -2.28
CA VAL A 46 1.00 1.28 -3.68
C VAL A 46 -0.28 2.10 -3.79
N ILE A 47 -0.23 3.15 -4.61
CA ILE A 47 -1.42 3.88 -5.06
C ILE A 47 -1.86 3.26 -6.38
N THR A 48 -3.05 2.64 -6.39
CA THR A 48 -3.66 2.06 -7.58
C THR A 48 -4.16 3.17 -8.48
N MET A 49 -3.67 3.22 -9.70
CA MET A 49 -4.13 4.15 -10.75
C MET A 49 -5.37 3.56 -11.43
N MET A 50 -6.40 4.39 -11.57
CA MET A 50 -7.68 4.04 -12.17
C MET A 50 -8.05 5.10 -13.22
N ASP A 51 -8.90 4.68 -14.16
CA ASP A 51 -9.49 5.56 -15.16
C ASP A 51 -11.02 5.42 -15.10
N LEU A 52 -11.70 6.41 -15.65
CA LEU A 52 -13.15 6.44 -15.72
C LEU A 52 -13.66 5.95 -17.08
N PRO A 53 -14.91 5.45 -17.15
CA PRO A 53 -15.55 5.22 -18.43
C PRO A 53 -15.59 6.50 -19.28
N PRO A 54 -15.61 6.39 -20.62
CA PRO A 54 -15.70 7.55 -21.50
C PRO A 54 -16.90 8.46 -21.15
N GLY A 55 -16.64 9.77 -21.00
CA GLY A 55 -17.65 10.77 -20.66
C GLY A 55 -17.94 10.92 -19.16
N CYS A 56 -17.25 10.17 -18.30
CA CYS A 56 -17.29 10.37 -16.86
C CYS A 56 -16.14 11.28 -16.39
N GLU A 57 -16.41 12.15 -15.42
CA GLU A 57 -15.45 13.10 -14.84
C GLU A 57 -15.58 13.11 -13.30
N GLY A 58 -14.61 13.73 -12.62
CA GLY A 58 -14.70 14.03 -11.18
C GLY A 58 -14.17 12.95 -10.24
N ALA A 59 -13.46 11.93 -10.74
CA ALA A 59 -12.72 10.98 -9.93
C ALA A 59 -11.39 10.60 -10.60
N HIS A 60 -10.46 10.07 -9.81
CA HIS A 60 -9.14 9.59 -10.28
C HIS A 60 -8.30 10.68 -10.99
N ASP A 61 -8.42 11.92 -10.55
CA ASP A 61 -7.62 13.06 -11.03
C ASP A 61 -6.34 13.28 -10.20
N THR A 62 -5.57 14.31 -10.59
CA THR A 62 -4.34 14.68 -9.87
C THR A 62 -4.58 15.02 -8.40
N GLU A 63 -5.70 15.68 -8.07
CA GLU A 63 -6.01 16.07 -6.70
C GLU A 63 -6.32 14.84 -5.83
N TYR A 64 -7.07 13.88 -6.37
CA TYR A 64 -7.36 12.60 -5.72
C TYR A 64 -6.07 11.83 -5.38
N TYR A 65 -5.13 11.72 -6.31
CA TYR A 65 -3.87 11.00 -6.07
C TYR A 65 -2.96 11.74 -5.10
N LEU A 66 -2.91 13.08 -5.17
CA LEU A 66 -2.15 13.90 -4.23
C LEU A 66 -2.71 13.79 -2.81
N LYS A 67 -4.04 13.79 -2.66
CA LYS A 67 -4.72 13.56 -1.38
C LYS A 67 -4.43 12.15 -0.85
N THR A 68 -4.50 11.13 -1.72
CA THR A 68 -4.16 9.76 -1.35
C THR A 68 -2.72 9.65 -0.83
N LEU A 69 -1.76 10.28 -1.52
CA LEU A 69 -0.36 10.32 -1.08
C LEU A 69 -0.20 11.01 0.27
N ARG A 70 -0.83 12.18 0.46
CA ARG A 70 -0.80 12.91 1.75
C ARG A 70 -1.39 12.07 2.88
N ASN A 71 -2.53 11.42 2.65
CA ASN A 71 -3.13 10.53 3.63
C ASN A 71 -2.20 9.37 4.02
N ILE A 72 -1.42 8.82 3.07
CA ILE A 72 -0.42 7.79 3.37
C ILE A 72 0.70 8.36 4.26
N LEU A 73 1.23 9.52 3.87
CA LEU A 73 2.31 10.21 4.59
C LEU A 73 1.92 10.60 6.02
N ASP A 74 0.68 11.03 6.21
CA ASP A 74 0.13 11.46 7.51
C ASP A 74 -0.40 10.29 8.35
N SER A 75 -0.34 9.05 7.84
CA SER A 75 -0.86 7.87 8.54
C SER A 75 0.19 7.17 9.42
N ASP A 76 -0.29 6.44 10.42
CA ASP A 76 0.53 5.54 11.24
C ASP A 76 0.76 4.16 10.58
N VAL A 77 0.42 3.98 9.30
CA VAL A 77 0.64 2.71 8.60
C VAL A 77 2.14 2.55 8.40
N PRO A 78 2.79 1.48 8.90
CA PRO A 78 4.24 1.34 8.74
C PRO A 78 4.61 1.16 7.27
N PHE A 79 5.50 1.95 6.71
CA PHE A 79 6.04 1.73 5.36
C PHE A 79 7.51 2.15 5.29
N ARG A 80 8.23 1.68 4.28
CA ARG A 80 9.63 2.05 4.06
C ARG A 80 9.77 2.99 2.87
N PHE A 81 10.33 4.17 3.11
CA PHE A 81 10.85 5.04 2.07
C PHE A 81 12.17 4.48 1.54
N ASN A 82 12.27 4.31 0.23
CA ASN A 82 13.54 4.04 -0.46
C ASN A 82 13.94 5.33 -1.18
N LEU A 83 14.74 6.16 -0.52
CA LEU A 83 15.55 7.18 -1.19
C LEU A 83 16.95 6.57 -1.35
N LEU A 84 17.13 5.80 -2.43
CA LEU A 84 18.37 5.11 -2.80
C LEU A 84 18.84 4.02 -1.81
#